data_AF-A0A671TAD0-F1
#
_entry.id   AF-A0A671TAD0-F1
#
_cell.length_a   1.000
_cell.length_b   1.000
_cell.length_c   1.000
_cell.angle_alpha   90.00
_cell.angle_beta   90.00
_cell.angle_gamma   90.00
#
_symmetry.space_group_name_H-M   'P 1'
#
loop_
_entity.id
_entity.type
_entity.pdbx_description
1 polymer ?
#
loop_
_entity_poly.entity_id
_entity_poly.type
_entity_poly.pdbx_seq_one_letter_code
_entity_poly.pdbx_strand_id
1 'polypeptide(L)'
;AARDSPRLQKNPTEWQKKYERRLFGRYGGASGVDPAKLWPSHVRLGELAAEDREWHPPIEVMLESIAAREREKEQRRMEREKIIAANMAKMPKMISDWKKQKREAKQKQREEKIKRDKLLAEARERFGYALDPQALGQVQRDGRRNRERGEEEEKTSETQEEGGRAGNSGSRIQPVTLREQGLLYSATVPYCKIGFFVSLSL
;
A
#
# COMPACT_ATOMS: atom_id res chain seq x y z
N ALA A 1 -11.12 -93.38 -27.10
CA ALA A 1 -11.34 -92.27 -26.17
C ALA A 1 -10.31 -91.18 -26.44
N ALA A 2 -10.66 -90.21 -27.30
CA ALA A 2 -9.79 -89.08 -27.63
C ALA A 2 -9.79 -88.09 -26.46
N ARG A 3 -8.61 -87.76 -25.93
CA ARG A 3 -8.43 -86.71 -24.93
C ARG A 3 -8.33 -85.37 -25.65
N ASP A 4 -9.45 -84.74 -25.95
CA ASP A 4 -9.45 -83.33 -26.37
C ASP A 4 -9.33 -82.44 -25.12
N SER A 5 -8.08 -82.16 -24.73
CA SER A 5 -7.79 -81.12 -23.76
C SER A 5 -7.97 -79.74 -24.43
N PRO A 6 -8.75 -78.82 -23.85
CA PRO A 6 -8.90 -77.47 -24.38
C PRO A 6 -7.53 -76.77 -24.37
N ARG A 7 -6.99 -76.40 -25.53
CA ARG A 7 -5.79 -75.56 -25.61
C ARG A 7 -6.14 -74.21 -25.03
N LEU A 8 -5.70 -73.97 -23.79
CA LEU A 8 -5.69 -72.64 -23.19
C LEU A 8 -4.95 -71.70 -24.14
N GLN A 9 -5.69 -70.82 -24.83
CA GLN A 9 -5.11 -69.78 -25.65
C GLN A 9 -4.40 -68.81 -24.70
N LYS A 10 -3.08 -68.99 -24.54
CA LYS A 10 -2.27 -68.08 -23.75
C LYS A 10 -2.24 -66.73 -24.48
N ASN A 11 -2.71 -65.68 -23.82
CA ASN A 11 -2.60 -64.33 -24.33
C ASN A 11 -1.11 -64.02 -24.59
N PRO A 12 -0.73 -63.59 -25.82
CA PRO A 12 0.64 -63.25 -26.13
C PRO A 12 1.16 -62.16 -25.20
N THR A 13 2.33 -62.40 -24.62
CA THR A 13 3.03 -61.40 -23.78
C THR A 13 3.50 -60.21 -24.62
N GLU A 14 3.71 -59.05 -23.99
CA GLU A 14 4.04 -57.80 -24.70
C GLU A 14 5.32 -57.88 -25.55
N TRP A 15 6.34 -58.61 -25.09
CA TRP A 15 7.58 -58.79 -25.86
C TRP A 15 7.37 -59.67 -27.11
N GLN A 16 6.44 -60.63 -27.08
CA GLN A 16 6.10 -61.47 -28.24
C GLN A 16 5.42 -60.63 -29.33
N LYS A 17 4.48 -59.76 -28.96
CA LYS A 17 3.85 -58.80 -29.90
C LYS A 17 4.88 -57.86 -30.52
N LYS A 18 5.86 -57.40 -29.74
CA LYS A 18 6.99 -56.59 -30.25
C LYS A 18 7.89 -57.38 -31.20
N TYR A 19 8.14 -58.66 -30.92
CA TYR A 19 8.92 -59.54 -31.77
C TYR A 19 8.22 -59.84 -33.10
N GLU A 20 6.92 -60.15 -33.08
CA GLU A 20 6.09 -60.37 -34.28
C GLU A 20 6.10 -59.14 -35.21
N ARG A 21 5.92 -57.93 -34.66
CA ARG A 21 6.03 -56.67 -35.41
C ARG A 21 7.40 -56.49 -36.05
N ARG A 22 8.48 -56.82 -35.33
CA ARG A 22 9.85 -56.73 -35.83
C ARG A 22 10.12 -57.75 -36.94
N LEU A 23 9.57 -58.96 -36.84
CA LEU A 23 9.72 -60.00 -37.85
C LEU A 23 8.99 -59.63 -39.15
N PHE A 24 7.75 -59.14 -39.03
CA PHE A 24 6.96 -58.65 -40.16
C PHE A 24 7.63 -57.45 -40.83
N GLY A 25 8.21 -56.51 -40.07
CA GLY A 25 8.97 -55.39 -40.66
C GLY A 25 10.23 -55.81 -41.43
N ARG A 26 10.82 -56.98 -41.14
CA ARG A 26 12.03 -57.48 -41.82
C ARG A 26 11.73 -58.34 -43.04
N TYR A 27 10.76 -59.24 -42.93
CA TYR A 27 10.48 -60.26 -43.95
C TYR A 27 9.12 -60.05 -44.64
N GLY A 28 8.36 -59.02 -44.26
CA GLY A 28 7.04 -58.72 -44.81
C GLY A 28 6.07 -59.90 -44.63
N GLY A 29 5.22 -60.11 -45.64
CA GLY A 29 4.25 -61.20 -45.67
C GLY A 29 4.86 -62.61 -45.64
N ALA A 30 6.15 -62.77 -46.00
CA ALA A 30 6.83 -64.06 -45.93
C ALA A 30 7.06 -64.55 -44.48
N SER A 31 6.89 -63.67 -43.49
CA SER A 31 6.98 -64.00 -42.06
C SER A 31 5.80 -64.81 -41.53
N GLY A 32 4.69 -64.91 -42.28
CA GLY A 32 3.48 -65.62 -41.86
C GLY A 32 2.73 -64.97 -40.69
N VAL A 33 3.11 -63.74 -40.28
CA VAL A 33 2.39 -62.97 -39.27
C VAL A 33 1.20 -62.29 -39.94
N ASP A 34 0.01 -62.46 -39.35
CA ASP A 34 -1.21 -61.79 -39.81
C ASP A 34 -1.08 -60.25 -39.65
N PRO A 35 -1.18 -59.47 -40.74
CA PRO A 35 -1.10 -58.01 -40.69
C PRO A 35 -2.15 -57.37 -39.77
N ALA A 36 -3.34 -57.96 -39.64
CA ALA A 36 -4.41 -57.41 -38.82
C ALA A 36 -4.05 -57.39 -37.32
N LYS A 37 -3.24 -58.34 -36.87
CA LYS A 37 -2.79 -58.47 -35.47
C LYS A 37 -1.72 -57.42 -35.08
N LEU A 38 -1.14 -56.72 -36.05
CA LEU A 38 -0.11 -55.69 -35.80
C LEU A 38 -0.71 -54.39 -35.29
N TRP A 39 -1.96 -54.11 -35.64
CA TRP A 39 -2.71 -52.97 -35.15
C TRP A 39 -3.04 -53.12 -33.66
N PRO A 40 -3.08 -52.02 -32.88
CA PRO A 40 -3.55 -52.07 -31.50
C PRO A 40 -4.95 -52.69 -31.41
N SER A 41 -5.21 -53.41 -30.32
CA SER A 41 -6.57 -53.85 -30.00
C SER A 41 -7.47 -52.63 -29.77
N HIS A 42 -8.79 -52.79 -29.96
CA HIS A 42 -9.75 -51.72 -29.73
C HIS A 42 -9.64 -51.09 -28.32
N VAL A 43 -9.37 -51.92 -27.30
CA VAL A 43 -9.13 -51.46 -25.93
C VAL A 43 -7.90 -50.56 -25.86
N ARG A 44 -6.78 -51.01 -26.44
CA ARG A 44 -5.52 -50.24 -26.43
C ARG A 44 -5.62 -48.96 -27.26
N LEU A 45 -6.41 -48.97 -28.34
CA LEU A 45 -6.67 -47.78 -29.15
C LEU A 45 -7.48 -46.74 -28.37
N GLY A 46 -8.45 -47.17 -27.56
CA GLY A 46 -9.19 -46.29 -26.66
C GLY A 46 -8.30 -45.64 -25.60
N GLU A 47 -7.39 -46.41 -24.99
CA GLU A 47 -6.39 -45.89 -24.04
C GLU A 47 -5.49 -44.83 -24.69
N LEU A 48 -4.93 -45.14 -25.87
CA LEU A 48 -4.07 -44.20 -26.61
C LEU A 48 -4.82 -42.92 -27.01
N ALA A 49 -6.09 -43.03 -27.43
CA ALA A 49 -6.91 -41.87 -27.78
C ALA A 49 -7.26 -41.02 -26.56
N ALA A 50 -7.44 -41.63 -25.38
CA ALA A 50 -7.66 -40.91 -24.13
C ALA A 50 -6.39 -40.19 -23.66
N GLU A 51 -5.23 -40.87 -23.72
CA GLU A 51 -3.92 -40.28 -23.45
C GLU A 51 -3.65 -39.08 -24.37
N ASP A 52 -3.90 -39.22 -25.67
CA ASP A 52 -3.72 -38.15 -26.66
C ASP A 52 -4.63 -36.96 -26.35
N ARG A 53 -5.90 -37.17 -26.03
CA ARG A 53 -6.82 -36.08 -25.68
C ARG A 53 -6.44 -35.33 -24.40
N GLU A 54 -5.86 -36.04 -23.42
CA GLU A 54 -5.44 -35.44 -22.15
C GLU A 54 -4.17 -34.60 -22.33
N TRP A 55 -3.17 -35.13 -23.03
CA TRP A 55 -1.86 -34.49 -23.16
C TRP A 55 -1.75 -33.57 -24.38
N HIS A 56 -2.54 -33.84 -25.42
CA HIS A 56 -2.53 -33.13 -26.69
C HIS A 56 -3.92 -32.56 -26.97
N PRO A 57 -4.28 -31.42 -26.32
CA PRO A 57 -5.55 -30.77 -26.57
C PRO A 57 -5.66 -30.31 -28.03
N PRO A 58 -6.89 -30.14 -28.54
CA PRO A 58 -7.10 -29.64 -29.89
C PRO A 58 -6.58 -28.20 -30.03
N ILE A 59 -6.19 -27.86 -31.25
CA ILE A 59 -5.56 -26.55 -31.55
C ILE A 59 -6.47 -25.36 -31.19
N GLU A 60 -7.78 -25.52 -31.32
CA GLU A 60 -8.77 -24.49 -31.00
C GLU A 60 -8.70 -24.08 -29.51
N VAL A 61 -8.67 -25.07 -28.60
CA VAL A 61 -8.52 -24.83 -27.16
C VAL A 61 -7.20 -24.12 -26.85
N MET A 62 -6.13 -24.48 -27.56
CA MET A 62 -4.84 -23.80 -27.40
C MET A 62 -4.93 -22.33 -27.85
N LEU A 63 -5.57 -22.03 -28.99
CA LEU A 63 -5.76 -20.65 -29.47
C LEU A 63 -6.59 -19.82 -28.49
N GLU A 64 -7.66 -20.38 -27.94
CA GLU A 64 -8.48 -19.73 -26.92
C GLU A 64 -7.66 -19.40 -25.66
N SER A 65 -6.84 -20.35 -25.20
CA SER A 65 -5.97 -20.14 -24.04
C SER A 65 -4.93 -19.04 -24.26
N ILE A 66 -4.36 -18.96 -25.48
CA ILE A 66 -3.40 -17.92 -25.86
C ILE A 66 -4.10 -16.57 -25.88
N ALA A 67 -5.27 -16.48 -26.53
CA ALA A 67 -6.06 -15.26 -26.59
C ALA A 67 -6.46 -14.76 -25.19
N ALA A 68 -6.88 -15.66 -24.30
CA ALA A 68 -7.20 -15.33 -22.91
C ALA A 68 -5.97 -14.77 -22.16
N ARG A 69 -4.81 -15.44 -22.30
CA ARG A 69 -3.56 -15.01 -21.67
C ARG A 69 -3.07 -13.66 -22.19
N GLU A 70 -3.24 -13.38 -23.49
CA GLU A 70 -2.89 -12.10 -24.09
C GLU A 70 -3.79 -10.97 -23.59
N ARG A 71 -5.10 -11.20 -23.53
CA ARG A 71 -6.06 -10.23 -22.96
C ARG A 71 -5.74 -9.87 -21.52
N GLU A 72 -5.43 -10.87 -20.69
CA GLU A 72 -5.06 -10.64 -19.29
C GLU A 72 -3.77 -9.82 -19.18
N LYS A 73 -2.74 -10.15 -19.99
CA LYS A 73 -1.50 -9.38 -20.02
C LYS A 73 -1.74 -7.93 -20.42
N GLU A 74 -2.56 -7.70 -21.43
CA GLU A 74 -2.87 -6.35 -21.90
C GLU A 74 -3.67 -5.56 -20.85
N GLN A 75 -4.64 -6.19 -20.19
CA GLN A 75 -5.38 -5.56 -19.08
C GLN A 75 -4.43 -5.15 -17.95
N ARG A 76 -3.56 -6.05 -17.50
CA ARG A 76 -2.56 -5.75 -16.46
C ARG A 76 -1.62 -4.63 -16.88
N ARG A 77 -1.22 -4.59 -18.15
CA ARG A 77 -0.40 -3.49 -18.71
C ARG A 77 -1.14 -2.16 -18.64
N MET A 78 -2.38 -2.13 -19.12
CA MET A 78 -3.21 -0.93 -19.14
C MET A 78 -3.51 -0.41 -17.73
N GLU A 79 -3.80 -1.28 -16.77
CA GLU A 79 -3.98 -0.91 -15.36
C GLU A 79 -2.71 -0.30 -14.76
N ARG A 80 -1.56 -0.92 -15.02
CA ARG A 80 -0.26 -0.39 -14.58
C ARG A 80 0.00 0.99 -15.19
N GLU A 81 -0.23 1.16 -16.48
CA GLU A 81 -0.05 2.44 -17.18
C GLU A 81 -1.00 3.53 -16.63
N LYS A 82 -2.26 3.19 -16.31
CA LYS A 82 -3.21 4.11 -15.65
C LYS A 82 -2.72 4.56 -14.29
N ILE A 83 -2.19 3.64 -13.46
CA ILE A 83 -1.64 3.97 -12.14
C ILE A 83 -0.42 4.88 -12.27
N ILE A 84 0.48 4.55 -13.20
CA ILE A 84 1.67 5.38 -13.46
C ILE A 84 1.24 6.78 -13.90
N ALA A 85 0.30 6.90 -14.85
CA ALA A 85 -0.19 8.20 -15.31
C ALA A 85 -0.83 9.02 -14.17
N ALA A 86 -1.66 8.40 -13.33
CA ALA A 86 -2.27 9.07 -12.19
C ALA A 86 -1.23 9.55 -11.16
N ASN A 87 -0.19 8.75 -10.91
CA ASN A 87 0.90 9.12 -10.02
C ASN A 87 1.75 10.24 -10.63
N MET A 88 2.09 10.15 -11.91
CA MET A 88 2.82 11.18 -12.65
C MET A 88 2.09 12.52 -12.65
N ALA A 89 0.76 12.53 -12.73
CA ALA A 89 -0.04 13.75 -12.61
C ALA A 89 0.03 14.39 -11.21
N LYS A 90 0.16 13.58 -10.16
CA LYS A 90 0.29 14.07 -8.76
C LYS A 90 1.70 14.56 -8.42
N MET A 91 2.72 14.03 -9.10
CA MET A 91 4.13 14.30 -8.81
C MET A 91 4.52 15.80 -8.85
N PRO A 92 4.11 16.62 -9.84
CA PRO A 92 4.48 18.04 -9.87
C PRO A 92 4.05 18.82 -8.63
N LYS A 93 2.83 18.58 -8.15
CA LYS A 93 2.31 19.22 -6.93
C LYS A 93 3.09 18.77 -5.69
N MET A 94 3.37 17.47 -5.57
CA MET A 94 4.19 16.97 -4.47
C MET A 94 5.61 17.56 -4.47
N ILE A 95 6.21 17.74 -5.65
CA ILE A 95 7.53 18.37 -5.77
C ILE A 95 7.49 19.84 -5.34
N SER A 96 6.45 20.60 -5.73
CA SER A 96 6.33 22.00 -5.30
C SER A 96 6.15 22.10 -3.79
N ASP A 97 5.32 21.24 -3.20
CA ASP A 97 5.05 21.22 -1.78
C ASP A 97 6.31 20.85 -0.98
N TRP A 98 7.05 19.82 -1.44
CA TRP A 98 8.33 19.44 -0.83
C TRP A 98 9.37 20.56 -0.91
N LYS A 99 9.49 21.23 -2.06
CA LYS A 99 10.40 22.38 -2.22
C LYS A 99 10.01 23.52 -1.27
N LYS A 100 8.71 23.78 -1.10
CA LYS A 100 8.20 24.80 -0.17
C LYS A 100 8.54 24.44 1.27
N GLN A 101 8.23 23.23 1.71
CA GLN A 101 8.57 22.73 3.05
C GLN A 101 10.07 22.80 3.34
N LYS A 102 10.91 22.44 2.36
CA LYS A 102 12.37 22.54 2.50
C LYS A 102 12.86 23.98 2.68
N ARG A 103 12.23 24.93 1.98
CA ARG A 103 12.53 26.37 2.14
C ARG A 103 12.08 26.88 3.51
N GLU A 104 10.87 26.54 3.93
CA GLU A 104 10.33 26.91 5.24
C GLU A 104 11.17 26.35 6.38
N ALA A 105 11.58 25.08 6.31
CA ALA A 105 12.47 24.47 7.29
C ALA A 105 13.81 25.19 7.37
N LYS A 106 14.41 25.55 6.22
CA LYS A 106 15.66 26.32 6.18
C LYS A 106 15.48 27.72 6.75
N GLN A 107 14.33 28.36 6.52
CA GLN A 107 14.03 29.68 7.06
C GLN A 107 13.87 29.62 8.58
N LYS A 108 13.09 28.67 9.11
CA LYS A 108 12.94 28.45 10.56
C LYS A 108 14.29 28.21 11.23
N GLN A 109 15.15 27.37 10.65
CA GLN A 109 16.51 27.16 11.16
C GLN A 109 17.35 28.45 11.17
N ARG A 110 17.20 29.34 10.17
CA ARG A 110 17.91 30.63 10.15
C ARG A 110 17.38 31.57 11.24
N GLU A 111 16.07 31.64 11.39
CA GLU A 111 15.42 32.46 12.44
C GLU A 111 15.79 31.96 13.84
N GLU A 112 15.83 30.64 14.05
CA GLU A 112 16.29 30.04 15.30
C GLU A 112 17.76 30.33 15.59
N LYS A 113 18.63 30.27 14.58
CA LYS A 113 20.04 30.69 14.72
C LYS A 113 20.15 32.15 15.12
N ILE A 114 19.46 33.05 14.41
CA ILE A 114 19.46 34.49 14.73
C ILE A 114 18.92 34.73 16.15
N LYS A 115 17.82 34.06 16.54
CA LYS A 115 17.28 34.15 17.91
C LYS A 115 18.29 33.65 18.95
N ARG A 116 18.95 32.52 18.67
CA ARG A 116 19.98 31.95 19.55
C ARG A 116 21.18 32.88 19.68
N ASP A 117 21.63 33.47 18.58
CA ASP A 117 22.77 34.39 18.55
C ASP A 117 22.45 35.69 19.32
N LYS A 118 21.20 36.19 19.21
CA LYS A 118 20.72 37.32 20.02
C LYS A 118 20.73 36.99 21.52
N LEU A 119 20.23 35.81 21.91
CA LEU A 119 20.25 35.36 23.31
C LEU A 119 21.68 35.16 23.82
N LEU A 120 22.58 34.64 22.98
CA LEU A 120 24.00 34.51 23.32
C LEU A 120 24.67 35.88 23.50
N ALA A 121 24.33 36.87 22.67
CA ALA A 121 24.84 38.23 22.82
C ALA A 121 24.36 38.87 24.13
N GLU A 122 23.06 38.79 24.45
CA GLU A 122 22.54 39.32 25.72
C GLU A 122 23.17 38.64 26.94
N ALA A 123 23.37 37.33 26.88
CA ALA A 123 24.07 36.60 27.94
C ALA A 123 25.54 37.05 28.10
N ARG A 124 26.24 37.33 26.98
CA ARG A 124 27.62 37.84 27.01
C ARG A 124 27.72 39.24 27.62
N GLU A 125 26.76 40.12 27.36
CA GLU A 125 26.73 41.46 27.96
C GLU A 125 26.53 41.40 29.48
N ARG A 126 25.73 40.46 29.99
CA ARG A 126 25.46 40.32 31.43
C ARG A 126 26.52 39.54 32.20
N PHE A 127 27.00 38.43 31.65
CA PHE A 127 27.84 37.46 32.36
C PHE A 127 29.28 37.38 31.82
N GLY A 128 29.60 38.10 30.74
CA GLY A 128 30.91 38.08 30.09
C GLY A 128 31.11 36.90 29.13
N TYR A 129 32.36 36.69 28.69
CA TYR A 129 32.70 35.68 27.68
C TYR A 129 32.73 34.23 28.20
N ALA A 130 32.88 34.02 29.51
CA ALA A 130 32.82 32.72 30.17
C ALA A 130 31.34 32.32 30.38
N LEU A 131 30.72 31.75 29.35
CA LEU A 131 29.31 31.38 29.37
C LEU A 131 29.10 30.00 29.98
N ASP A 132 28.54 29.94 31.18
CA ASP A 132 28.01 28.70 31.75
C ASP A 132 26.71 28.26 31.04
N PRO A 133 26.50 26.96 30.78
CA PRO A 133 25.28 26.46 30.14
C PRO A 133 23.98 26.88 30.85
N GLN A 134 24.02 27.14 32.16
CA GLN A 134 22.86 27.61 32.93
C GLN A 134 22.54 29.10 32.71
N ALA A 135 23.52 29.93 32.38
CA ALA A 135 23.34 31.37 32.21
C ALA A 135 22.43 31.69 31.01
N LEU A 136 22.57 30.95 29.91
CA LEU A 136 21.67 31.01 28.74
C LEU A 136 20.21 30.74 29.12
N GLY A 137 19.97 29.76 29.98
CA GLY A 137 18.63 29.39 30.45
C GLY A 137 18.02 30.40 31.42
N GLN A 138 18.83 31.22 32.11
CA GLN A 138 18.36 32.31 32.96
C GLN A 138 17.94 33.52 32.12
N VAL A 139 18.76 33.95 31.17
CA VAL A 139 18.43 35.06 30.24
C VAL A 139 17.15 34.77 29.46
N GLN A 140 16.96 33.52 29.02
CA GLN A 140 15.73 33.13 28.33
C GLN A 140 14.47 33.19 29.23
N ARG A 141 14.60 32.87 30.52
CA ARG A 141 13.51 32.98 31.51
C ARG A 141 13.18 34.43 31.83
N ASP A 142 14.20 35.27 31.99
CA ASP A 142 14.04 36.70 32.24
C ASP A 142 13.38 37.41 31.06
N GLY A 143 13.80 37.09 29.83
CA GLY A 143 13.16 37.61 28.61
C GLY A 143 11.69 37.20 28.49
N ARG A 144 11.33 35.97 28.91
CA ARG A 144 9.94 35.52 28.97
C ARG A 144 9.13 36.30 30.02
N ARG A 145 9.68 36.47 31.23
CA ARG A 145 9.03 37.20 32.33
C ARG A 145 8.81 38.69 32.00
N ASN A 146 9.76 39.33 31.33
CA ASN A 146 9.62 40.71 30.88
C ASN A 146 8.55 40.87 29.79
N ARG A 147 8.36 39.87 28.93
CA ARG A 147 7.32 39.88 27.90
C ARG A 147 5.92 39.70 28.50
N GLU A 148 5.78 38.76 29.45
CA GLU A 148 4.53 38.54 30.19
C GLU A 148 4.13 39.81 30.97
N ARG A 149 5.09 40.49 31.62
CA ARG A 149 4.84 41.76 32.32
C ARG A 149 4.44 42.90 31.39
N GLY A 150 5.06 43.01 30.21
CA GLY A 150 4.71 44.02 29.21
C GLY A 150 3.31 43.81 28.61
N GLU A 151 2.92 42.56 28.34
CA GLU A 151 1.58 42.22 27.85
C GLU A 151 0.48 42.44 28.91
N GLU A 152 0.79 42.30 30.20
CA GLU A 152 -0.11 42.66 31.30
C GLU A 152 -0.26 44.18 31.43
N GLU A 153 0.83 44.92 31.33
CA GLU A 153 0.83 46.39 31.37
C GLU A 153 0.03 46.98 30.18
N GLU A 154 0.18 46.43 28.97
CA GLU A 154 -0.57 46.83 27.76
C GLU A 154 -2.08 46.60 27.91
N LYS A 155 -2.50 45.44 28.42
CA LYS A 155 -3.93 45.14 28.72
C LYS A 155 -4.51 46.06 29.78
N THR A 156 -3.72 46.43 30.80
CA THR A 156 -4.17 47.36 31.83
C THR A 156 -4.32 48.79 31.31
N SER A 157 -3.47 49.23 30.38
CA SER A 157 -3.62 50.53 29.71
C SER A 157 -4.83 50.57 28.76
N GLU A 158 -5.10 49.51 28.00
CA GLU A 158 -6.28 49.43 27.12
C GLU A 158 -7.59 49.47 27.93
N THR A 159 -7.63 48.80 29.08
CA THR A 159 -8.79 48.82 29.99
C THR A 159 -9.02 50.21 30.62
N GLN A 160 -7.94 50.96 30.87
CA GLN A 160 -8.01 52.35 31.37
C GLN A 160 -8.45 53.34 30.28
N GLU A 161 -8.06 53.13 29.02
CA GLU A 161 -8.51 53.94 27.88
C GLU A 161 -9.97 53.66 27.49
N GLU A 162 -10.45 52.42 27.56
CA GLU A 162 -11.86 52.08 27.36
C GLU A 162 -12.75 52.59 28.51
N GLY A 163 -12.26 52.54 29.75
CA GLY A 163 -12.94 53.13 30.92
C GLY A 163 -13.07 54.66 30.86
N GLY A 164 -12.16 55.34 30.17
CA GLY A 164 -12.23 56.79 29.92
C GLY A 164 -13.27 57.21 28.86
N ARG A 165 -13.74 56.27 28.02
CA ARG A 165 -14.74 56.53 26.96
C ARG A 165 -16.18 56.20 27.39
N ALA A 166 -16.37 55.46 28.48
CA ALA A 166 -17.68 55.12 29.05
C ALA A 166 -18.23 56.16 30.07
N GLY A 167 -17.55 57.31 30.22
CA GLY A 167 -17.94 58.40 31.12
C GLY A 167 -18.82 59.50 30.50
N ASN A 168 -19.69 59.20 29.53
CA ASN A 168 -20.77 60.11 29.13
C ASN A 168 -21.93 59.38 28.42
N SER A 169 -22.82 58.77 29.19
CA SER A 169 -24.27 58.72 28.92
C SER A 169 -24.96 57.91 30.00
N GLY A 170 -25.54 58.61 30.97
CA GLY A 170 -26.50 58.02 31.88
C GLY A 170 -27.82 57.77 31.16
N SER A 171 -28.26 56.53 31.09
CA SER A 171 -29.69 56.22 31.23
C SER A 171 -29.86 54.82 31.82
N ARG A 172 -30.62 54.81 32.90
CA ARG A 172 -30.99 53.68 33.73
C ARG A 172 -32.14 52.94 33.05
N ILE A 173 -31.90 51.75 32.53
CA ILE A 173 -32.96 50.82 32.11
C ILE A 173 -32.91 49.60 33.01
N GLN A 174 -34.06 49.28 33.62
CA GLN A 174 -34.23 48.13 34.51
C GLN A 174 -34.25 46.81 33.74
N PRO A 175 -33.79 45.69 34.33
CA PRO A 175 -33.92 44.37 33.72
C PRO A 175 -35.33 43.81 33.93
N VAL A 176 -36.05 43.56 32.83
CA VAL A 176 -37.28 42.76 32.84
C VAL A 176 -36.88 41.30 32.66
N THR A 177 -37.34 40.46 33.58
CA THR A 177 -37.18 39.02 33.57
C THR A 177 -37.95 38.41 32.40
N LEU A 178 -37.29 37.55 31.60
CA LEU A 178 -38.00 36.59 30.76
C LEU A 178 -37.45 35.18 30.94
N ARG A 179 -38.42 34.32 31.18
CA ARG A 179 -38.43 32.93 31.57
C ARG A 179 -38.32 32.02 30.34
N GLU A 180 -37.55 30.95 30.49
CA GLU A 180 -37.64 29.62 29.87
C GLU A 180 -37.93 29.49 28.36
N GLN A 181 -36.93 28.96 27.64
CA GLN A 181 -36.96 27.78 26.76
C GLN A 181 -35.51 27.61 26.24
N GLY A 182 -34.76 26.59 26.59
CA GLY A 182 -35.04 25.20 26.27
C GLY A 182 -34.50 24.89 24.87
N LEU A 183 -33.25 24.43 24.77
CA LEU A 183 -32.83 23.36 23.84
C LEU A 183 -31.36 23.02 24.04
N LEU A 184 -31.17 21.74 24.35
CA LEU A 184 -29.92 21.02 24.54
C LEU A 184 -29.20 20.89 23.19
N TYR A 185 -27.91 21.25 23.13
CA TYR A 185 -27.00 20.69 22.12
C TYR A 185 -25.63 20.43 22.76
N SER A 186 -25.48 19.20 23.25
CA SER A 186 -24.21 18.58 23.60
C SER A 186 -23.49 18.18 22.31
N ALA A 187 -22.44 18.92 21.92
CA ALA A 187 -21.49 18.46 20.91
C ALA A 187 -20.26 17.91 21.63
N THR A 188 -20.27 16.60 21.83
CA THR A 188 -19.12 15.79 22.23
C THR A 188 -18.06 15.81 21.12
N VAL A 189 -16.86 16.21 21.51
CA VAL A 189 -15.63 16.18 20.71
C VAL A 189 -15.13 14.74 20.60
N PRO A 190 -15.03 14.13 19.40
CA PRO A 190 -14.33 12.86 19.26
C PRO A 190 -12.82 13.10 19.18
N TYR A 191 -12.12 12.79 20.27
CA TYR A 191 -10.69 12.54 20.30
C TYR A 191 -10.35 11.31 19.42
N CYS A 192 -9.74 11.52 18.26
CA CYS A 192 -9.09 10.44 17.51
C CYS A 192 -7.75 10.08 18.16
N LYS A 193 -7.79 9.08 19.06
CA LYS A 193 -6.62 8.28 19.47
C LYS A 193 -6.18 7.42 18.27
N ILE A 194 -5.14 7.83 17.57
CA ILE A 194 -4.38 6.92 16.68
C ILE A 194 -3.32 6.26 17.54
N GLY A 195 -3.67 5.10 18.08
CA GLY A 195 -2.75 4.19 18.76
C GLY A 195 -1.85 3.49 17.75
N PHE A 196 -0.55 3.53 18.03
CA PHE A 196 0.45 2.61 17.53
C PHE A 196 -0.03 1.15 17.71
N PHE A 197 -0.01 0.36 16.64
CA PHE A 197 0.08 -1.10 16.77
C PHE A 197 1.22 -1.60 15.88
N VAL A 198 2.33 -1.87 16.55
CA VAL A 198 3.46 -2.64 16.05
C VAL A 198 3.06 -4.11 16.09
N SER A 199 3.16 -4.78 14.95
CA SER A 199 3.20 -6.25 14.81
C SER A 199 4.13 -6.48 13.62
N LEU A 200 5.40 -6.84 13.77
CA LEU A 200 5.96 -8.10 14.30
C LEU A 200 5.10 -9.31 13.98
N SER A 201 5.38 -9.92 12.83
CA SER A 201 5.13 -11.33 12.57
C SER A 201 6.20 -11.81 11.58
N LEU A 202 6.97 -12.76 12.11
CA LEU A 202 7.92 -13.73 11.52
C LEU A 202 8.49 -13.49 10.12
#